data_AF-A0A7S4KUY2-F1
#
_entry.id   AF-A0A7S4KUY2-F1
#
_cell.length_a   1.000
_cell.length_b   1.000
_cell.length_c   1.000
_cell.angle_alpha   90.00
_cell.angle_beta   90.00
_cell.angle_gamma   90.00
#
_symmetry.space_group_name_H-M   'P 1'
#
loop_
_entity.id
_entity.type
_entity.pdbx_description
1 polymer ?
#
loop_
_entity_poly.entity_id
_entity_poly.type
_entity_poly.pdbx_seq_one_letter_code
_entity_poly.pdbx_strand_id
1 'polypeptide(L)'
;SSIFARLVQPLRFQSSSSSSSSSSSKSSGAVWMNNSAVSHCFECNSQFSLFNRKHHCRSCGRIFCGKCSSHRALVEGNEQRVCEHCFSMSTNSMRAASSSLHDSSIPSAEGQNAE
;
A
#
# COMPACT_ATOMS: atom_id res chain seq x y z
N SER A 1 -30.57 59.97 28.59
CA SER A 1 -30.25 58.93 27.59
C SER A 1 -30.99 57.66 27.99
N SER A 2 -31.99 57.11 27.28
CA SER A 2 -32.33 57.15 25.83
C SER A 2 -31.15 56.69 24.96
N ILE A 3 -31.23 55.72 24.03
CA ILE A 3 -32.30 54.95 23.33
C ILE A 3 -31.64 53.62 22.86
N PHE A 4 -32.22 52.41 22.76
CA PHE A 4 -33.50 51.74 23.11
C PHE A 4 -33.18 50.50 24.01
N ALA A 5 -34.06 49.69 24.63
CA ALA A 5 -35.42 49.14 24.42
C ALA A 5 -35.56 47.88 23.52
N ARG A 6 -35.87 46.74 24.17
CA ARG A 6 -36.68 45.54 23.76
C ARG A 6 -36.48 44.95 22.34
N LEU A 7 -36.45 43.63 22.16
CA LEU A 7 -37.59 42.70 22.32
C LEU A 7 -37.15 41.23 22.52
N VAL A 8 -38.10 40.38 22.92
CA VAL A 8 -37.98 38.91 22.97
C VAL A 8 -38.78 38.27 21.82
N GLN A 9 -38.53 36.97 21.56
CA GLN A 9 -39.26 36.08 20.62
C GLN A 9 -38.99 36.32 19.11
N PRO A 10 -39.36 35.39 18.20
CA PRO A 10 -39.79 33.99 18.38
C PRO A 10 -38.96 32.96 17.56
N LEU A 11 -39.31 31.67 17.70
CA LEU A 11 -38.91 30.61 16.76
C LEU A 11 -39.45 30.87 15.34
N ARG A 12 -38.64 30.67 14.29
CA ARG A 12 -39.15 30.19 12.99
C ARG A 12 -38.19 29.26 12.24
N PHE A 13 -38.71 28.04 12.10
CA PHE A 13 -38.43 27.01 11.09
C PHE A 13 -38.09 27.54 9.68
N GLN A 14 -37.07 26.95 9.05
CA GLN A 14 -37.03 26.68 7.61
C GLN A 14 -36.06 25.54 7.32
N SER A 15 -36.44 24.64 6.41
CA SER A 15 -35.70 23.43 6.05
C SER A 15 -35.29 23.44 4.57
N SER A 16 -34.38 22.52 4.24
CA SER A 16 -34.22 21.89 2.92
C SER A 16 -33.26 22.51 1.88
N SER A 17 -32.77 21.61 1.01
CA SER A 17 -32.29 21.84 -0.36
C SER A 17 -30.88 22.42 -0.60
N SER A 18 -29.90 21.51 -0.47
CA SER A 18 -28.95 21.08 -1.52
C SER A 18 -28.40 22.04 -2.61
N SER A 19 -27.10 21.81 -2.91
CA SER A 19 -26.39 21.99 -4.20
C SER A 19 -25.53 23.26 -4.42
N SER A 20 -24.21 23.04 -4.57
CA SER A 20 -23.23 23.71 -5.46
C SER A 20 -23.36 25.23 -5.76
N SER A 21 -22.33 26.07 -5.59
CA SER A 21 -20.97 25.85 -6.13
C SER A 21 -19.88 26.74 -5.47
N SER A 22 -18.63 26.25 -5.50
CA SER A 22 -17.36 27.01 -5.59
C SER A 22 -17.21 28.39 -4.90
N SER A 23 -16.46 28.45 -3.79
CA SER A 23 -15.16 29.17 -3.77
C SER A 23 -14.38 29.04 -2.45
N SER A 24 -13.09 28.71 -2.59
CA SER A 24 -11.94 29.13 -1.77
C SER A 24 -12.12 29.45 -0.27
N SER A 25 -12.01 28.44 0.60
CA SER A 25 -11.47 28.62 1.95
C SER A 25 -10.52 27.47 2.30
N LYS A 26 -9.38 27.79 2.93
CA LYS A 26 -8.32 26.83 3.26
C LYS A 26 -8.56 26.26 4.67
N SER A 27 -8.62 24.94 4.80
CA SER A 27 -8.38 24.25 6.07
C SER A 27 -7.43 23.07 5.83
N SER A 28 -6.18 23.21 6.28
CA SER A 28 -5.15 22.18 6.14
C SER A 28 -5.32 21.03 7.16
N GLY A 29 -6.51 20.43 7.20
CA GLY A 29 -6.76 19.19 7.92
C GLY A 29 -6.28 18.02 7.08
N ALA A 30 -5.13 17.43 7.44
CA ALA A 30 -4.67 16.19 6.82
C ALA A 30 -5.62 15.05 7.19
N VAL A 31 -6.59 14.75 6.32
CA VAL A 31 -7.58 13.70 6.54
C VAL A 31 -6.88 12.35 6.61
N TRP A 32 -6.76 11.82 7.83
CA TRP A 32 -6.20 10.50 8.11
C TRP A 32 -6.98 9.45 7.30
N MET A 33 -6.36 8.89 6.26
CA MET A 33 -7.06 8.00 5.34
C MET A 33 -7.46 6.70 6.03
N ASN A 34 -8.75 6.60 6.34
CA ASN A 34 -9.39 5.42 6.90
C ASN A 34 -9.18 4.21 5.96
N ASN A 35 -8.98 3.01 6.52
CA ASN A 35 -8.68 1.79 5.76
C ASN A 35 -9.81 1.37 4.78
N SER A 36 -11.02 1.92 4.98
CA SER A 36 -12.13 1.83 4.02
C SER A 36 -11.84 2.49 2.66
N ALA A 37 -10.93 3.48 2.59
CA ALA A 37 -10.60 4.23 1.39
C ALA A 37 -9.83 3.41 0.33
N VAL A 38 -9.18 2.31 0.73
CA VAL A 38 -8.39 1.47 -0.18
C VAL A 38 -9.32 0.64 -1.08
N SER A 39 -9.71 1.27 -2.19
CA SER A 39 -10.65 0.79 -3.21
C SER A 39 -9.97 0.06 -4.37
N HIS A 40 -8.65 0.21 -4.51
CA HIS A 40 -7.85 -0.30 -5.63
C HIS A 40 -6.58 -1.01 -5.14
N CYS A 41 -6.09 -1.98 -5.91
CA CYS A 41 -4.82 -2.67 -5.68
C CYS A 41 -3.64 -1.68 -5.68
N PHE A 42 -2.75 -1.75 -4.67
CA PHE A 42 -1.61 -0.84 -4.57
C PHE A 42 -0.64 -0.90 -5.78
N GLU A 43 -0.57 -2.04 -6.47
CA GLU A 43 0.35 -2.25 -7.61
C GLU A 43 -0.32 -1.89 -8.95
N CYS A 44 -1.29 -2.70 -9.38
CA CYS A 44 -1.91 -2.59 -10.70
C CYS A 44 -3.17 -1.71 -10.75
N ASN A 45 -3.46 -0.98 -9.66
CA ASN A 45 -4.62 -0.09 -9.50
C ASN A 45 -6.00 -0.70 -9.82
N SER A 46 -6.11 -2.03 -9.89
CA SER A 46 -7.38 -2.73 -10.16
C SER A 46 -8.37 -2.59 -9.01
N GLN A 47 -9.63 -2.25 -9.32
CA GLN A 47 -10.67 -2.00 -8.32
C GLN A 47 -11.08 -3.29 -7.59
N PHE A 48 -11.21 -3.22 -6.27
CA PHE A 48 -11.66 -4.34 -5.45
C PHE A 48 -13.18 -4.55 -5.54
N SER A 49 -13.60 -5.81 -5.54
CA SER A 49 -15.00 -6.24 -5.67
C SER A 49 -15.24 -7.57 -4.95
N LEU A 50 -16.47 -8.11 -5.03
CA LEU A 50 -16.80 -9.43 -4.46
C LEU A 50 -15.92 -10.56 -5.03
N PHE A 51 -15.49 -10.41 -6.28
CA PHE A 51 -14.61 -11.34 -7.00
C PHE A 51 -13.12 -10.93 -6.88
N ASN A 52 -12.80 -9.63 -7.01
CA ASN A 52 -11.44 -9.13 -6.80
C ASN A 52 -11.23 -8.72 -5.33
N ARG A 53 -10.91 -9.69 -4.47
CA ARG A 53 -10.82 -9.48 -3.02
C ARG A 53 -9.50 -8.81 -2.61
N LYS A 54 -9.51 -8.18 -1.42
CA LYS A 54 -8.34 -7.52 -0.80
C LYS A 54 -7.41 -8.56 -0.16
N HIS A 55 -6.13 -8.49 -0.46
CA HIS A 55 -5.09 -9.33 0.15
C HIS A 55 -3.96 -8.46 0.72
N HIS A 56 -3.54 -8.71 1.96
CA HIS A 56 -2.43 -7.99 2.58
C HIS A 56 -1.11 -8.70 2.28
N CYS A 57 -0.07 -7.96 1.87
CA CYS A 57 1.31 -8.46 1.92
C CYS A 57 1.78 -8.46 3.37
N ARG A 58 2.27 -9.60 3.87
CA ARG A 58 2.73 -9.72 5.26
C ARG A 58 4.11 -9.12 5.53
N SER A 59 4.91 -8.87 4.49
CA SER A 59 6.21 -8.18 4.61
C SER A 59 6.11 -6.65 4.59
N CYS A 60 5.15 -6.04 3.87
CA CYS A 60 5.03 -4.57 3.78
C CYS A 60 3.67 -3.99 4.18
N GLY A 61 2.72 -4.81 4.64
CA GLY A 61 1.39 -4.39 5.13
C GLY A 61 0.40 -3.91 4.06
N ARG A 62 0.86 -3.51 2.86
CA ARG A 62 0.02 -2.93 1.79
C ARG A 62 -1.00 -3.94 1.21
N ILE A 63 -2.05 -3.41 0.59
CA ILE A 63 -3.19 -4.18 0.07
C ILE A 63 -3.12 -4.34 -1.45
N PHE A 64 -3.23 -5.58 -1.92
CA PHE A 64 -3.11 -6.01 -3.30
C PHE A 64 -4.30 -6.87 -3.73
N CYS A 65 -4.47 -7.05 -5.04
CA CYS A 65 -5.33 -8.08 -5.60
C CYS A 65 -4.67 -9.47 -5.53
N GLY A 66 -5.43 -10.52 -5.82
CA GLY A 66 -4.94 -11.90 -5.79
C GLY A 66 -3.78 -12.17 -6.76
N LYS A 67 -3.69 -11.41 -7.87
CA LYS A 67 -2.61 -11.50 -8.86
C LYS A 67 -1.30 -10.92 -8.33
N CYS A 68 -1.29 -9.64 -7.93
CA CYS A 68 -0.09 -8.94 -7.43
C CYS A 68 0.36 -9.39 -6.02
N SER A 69 -0.30 -10.40 -5.45
CA SER A 69 0.07 -11.05 -4.18
C SER A 69 0.01 -12.57 -4.27
N SER A 70 0.23 -13.13 -5.47
CA SER A 70 0.25 -14.58 -5.73
C SER A 70 1.31 -15.35 -4.92
N HIS A 71 2.41 -14.67 -4.57
CA HIS A 71 3.60 -15.27 -3.99
C HIS A 71 3.51 -15.52 -2.47
N ARG A 72 4.32 -16.48 -1.99
CA ARG A 72 4.60 -16.70 -0.56
C ARG A 72 6.11 -16.59 -0.33
N ALA A 73 6.48 -16.13 0.86
CA ALA A 73 7.87 -16.05 1.32
C ALA A 73 7.92 -16.32 2.84
N LEU A 74 9.10 -16.65 3.35
CA LEU A 74 9.31 -16.81 4.79
C LEU A 74 9.26 -15.43 5.46
N VAL A 75 8.24 -15.21 6.29
CA VAL A 75 8.04 -14.00 7.11
C VAL A 75 7.82 -14.47 8.54
N GLU A 76 8.65 -13.99 9.46
CA GLU A 76 8.58 -14.37 10.89
C GLU A 76 8.59 -15.90 11.08
N GLY A 77 9.52 -16.57 10.40
CA GLY A 77 9.69 -18.04 10.45
C GLY A 77 8.60 -18.87 9.75
N ASN A 78 7.61 -18.23 9.10
CA ASN A 78 6.45 -18.89 8.53
C ASN A 78 6.23 -18.51 7.05
N GLU A 79 5.72 -19.42 6.22
CA GLU A 79 5.40 -19.10 4.82
C GLU A 79 4.14 -18.23 4.71
N GLN A 80 4.30 -16.92 4.49
CA GLN A 80 3.21 -15.96 4.44
C GLN A 80 3.03 -15.34 3.05
N ARG A 81 1.80 -14.88 2.73
CA ARG A 81 1.50 -14.21 1.46
C ARG A 81 2.22 -12.86 1.37
N VAL A 82 2.89 -12.62 0.25
CA VAL A 82 3.61 -11.37 -0.05
C VAL A 82 3.25 -10.82 -1.43
N CYS A 83 3.52 -9.54 -1.68
CA CYS A 83 3.51 -9.01 -3.04
C CYS A 83 4.78 -9.39 -3.80
N GLU A 84 4.73 -9.26 -5.13
CA GLU A 84 5.81 -9.59 -6.05
C GLU A 84 7.13 -8.88 -5.70
N HIS A 85 7.08 -7.58 -5.37
CA HIS A 85 8.24 -6.80 -4.94
C HIS A 85 8.89 -7.36 -3.66
N CYS A 86 8.10 -7.71 -2.64
CA CYS A 86 8.61 -8.34 -1.42
C CYS A 86 9.18 -9.74 -1.68
N PHE A 87 8.53 -10.53 -2.56
CA PHE A 87 9.05 -11.85 -2.97
C PHE A 87 10.40 -11.75 -3.68
N SER A 88 10.57 -10.76 -4.56
CA SER A 88 11.84 -10.46 -5.24
C SER A 88 12.94 -10.11 -4.23
N MET A 89 12.66 -9.24 -3.25
CA MET A 89 13.63 -8.92 -2.19
C MET A 89 14.02 -10.17 -1.37
N SER A 90 13.04 -10.95 -0.89
CA SER A 90 13.32 -12.18 -0.13
C SER A 90 14.12 -13.21 -0.92
N THR A 91 13.80 -13.42 -2.20
CA THR A 91 14.52 -14.40 -3.04
C THR A 91 15.92 -13.93 -3.43
N ASN A 92 16.14 -12.62 -3.60
CA ASN A 92 17.48 -12.07 -3.84
C ASN A 92 18.38 -12.20 -2.60
N SER A 93 17.84 -11.97 -1.38
CA SER A 93 18.56 -12.25 -0.13
C SER A 93 18.94 -13.73 0.03
N MET A 94 18.05 -14.65 -0.35
CA MET A 94 18.36 -16.09 -0.34
C MET A 94 19.45 -16.46 -1.37
N ARG A 95 19.47 -15.82 -2.55
CA ARG A 95 20.55 -16.00 -3.53
C ARG A 95 21.88 -15.48 -3.02
N ALA A 96 21.91 -14.32 -2.35
CA ALA A 96 23.13 -13.79 -1.73
C ALA A 96 23.73 -14.75 -0.69
N ALA A 97 22.89 -15.45 0.09
CA ALA A 97 23.35 -16.49 1.01
C ALA A 97 23.96 -17.71 0.27
N SER A 98 23.41 -18.11 -0.88
CA SER A 98 23.96 -19.23 -1.68
C SER A 98 25.31 -18.91 -2.35
N SER A 99 25.62 -17.64 -2.61
CA SER A 99 26.93 -17.22 -3.15
C SER A 99 28.08 -17.26 -2.14
N SER A 100 27.82 -17.49 -0.85
CA SER A 100 28.86 -17.62 0.18
C SER A 100 29.51 -19.02 0.28
N LEU A 101 29.19 -19.93 -0.65
CA LEU A 101 29.74 -21.29 -0.73
C LEU A 101 30.45 -21.57 -2.07
N HIS A 102 31.08 -20.57 -2.69
CA HIS A 102 32.04 -20.82 -3.77
C HIS A 102 33.43 -21.06 -3.17
N ASP A 103 33.70 -22.32 -2.84
CA ASP A 103 35.00 -22.79 -2.36
C ASP A 103 36.05 -22.85 -3.49
N SER A 104 37.27 -22.44 -3.15
CA SER A 104 38.55 -22.78 -3.79
C SER A 104 38.65 -22.80 -5.32
N SER A 105 38.80 -21.60 -5.89
CA SER A 105 39.90 -21.21 -6.78
C SER A 105 40.96 -22.29 -7.14
N ILE A 106 40.79 -22.99 -8.27
CA ILE A 106 41.91 -23.59 -9.04
C ILE A 106 41.68 -23.39 -10.55
N PRO A 107 42.40 -22.47 -11.21
CA PRO A 107 42.53 -22.41 -12.66
C PRO A 107 43.91 -22.93 -13.10
N SER A 108 43.99 -24.21 -13.48
CA SER A 108 45.21 -24.83 -14.07
C SER A 108 44.82 -26.04 -14.92
N ALA A 109 45.29 -26.23 -16.15
CA ALA A 109 45.86 -25.30 -17.14
C ALA A 109 45.71 -25.95 -18.53
N GLU A 110 45.61 -25.17 -19.62
CA GLU A 110 45.81 -25.72 -20.98
C GLU A 110 47.30 -25.88 -21.27
N GLY A 111 47.72 -27.02 -21.83
CA GLY A 111 49.14 -27.34 -21.98
C GLY A 111 49.44 -28.59 -22.79
N GLN A 112 49.37 -28.44 -24.13
CA GLN A 112 50.24 -29.06 -25.14
C GLN A 112 50.95 -30.40 -24.80
N ASN A 113 50.54 -31.49 -25.46
CA ASN A 113 51.45 -32.57 -25.82
C ASN A 113 51.63 -32.55 -27.35
N ALA A 114 52.84 -32.29 -27.82
CA ALA A 114 53.23 -32.48 -29.22
C ALA A 114 54.39 -33.47 -29.27
N GLU A 115 54.12 -34.68 -29.75
CA GLU A 115 55.04 -35.68 -30.34
C GLU A 115 54.19 -36.76 -31.02
#